data_AF-A0A7C5MUL2-F1
#
_entry.id   AF-A0A7C5MUL2-F1
#
_cell.length_a   1.000
_cell.length_b   1.000
_cell.length_c   1.000
_cell.angle_alpha   90.00
_cell.angle_beta   90.00
_cell.angle_gamma   90.00
#
_symmetry.space_group_name_H-M   'P 1'
#
loop_
_entity.id
_entity.type
_entity.pdbx_description
1 polymer ?
#
loop_
_entity_poly.entity_id
_entity_poly.type
_entity_poly.pdbx_seq_one_letter_code
_entity_poly.pdbx_strand_id
1 'polypeptide(L)'
;MGLLIIGLFTLILALIMWGAIWGTNKAMARLIGDKHRAMQIIIETGQVPSSWSAPFAARIARLNADPGNVSRVADLQAQARRHCLRKLDDLVHYAETTPLVDGEETRSLLLDQLTSLRAAVEAGQGADGICK
;
A
#
# COMPACT_ATOMS: atom_id res chain seq x y z
N MET A 1 18.45 -41.58 25.74
CA MET A 1 17.51 -41.30 24.61
C MET A 1 16.66 -40.06 24.86
N GLY A 2 15.91 -39.95 25.97
CA GLY A 2 15.01 -38.80 26.22
C GLY A 2 15.69 -37.41 26.21
N LEU A 3 16.88 -37.28 26.81
CA LEU A 3 17.62 -36.00 26.83
C LEU A 3 18.09 -35.52 25.44
N LEU A 4 18.38 -36.45 24.52
CA LEU A 4 18.75 -36.11 23.14
C LEU A 4 17.56 -35.62 22.33
N ILE A 5 16.40 -36.24 22.53
CA ILE A 5 15.14 -35.82 21.88
C ILE A 5 14.73 -34.44 22.38
N ILE A 6 14.81 -34.21 23.69
CA ILE A 6 14.50 -32.91 24.29
C ILE A 6 15.45 -31.85 23.73
N GLY A 7 16.77 -32.08 23.75
CA GLY A 7 17.76 -31.13 23.23
C GLY A 7 17.58 -30.79 21.75
N LEU A 8 17.28 -31.79 20.91
CA LEU A 8 16.98 -31.57 19.50
C LEU A 8 15.72 -30.73 19.31
N PHE A 9 14.68 -31.02 20.09
CA PHE A 9 13.41 -30.29 20.03
C PHE A 9 13.57 -28.83 20.46
N THR A 10 14.32 -28.54 21.53
CA THR A 10 14.61 -27.16 21.95
C THR A 10 15.43 -26.41 20.90
N LEU A 11 16.40 -27.06 20.25
CA LEU A 11 17.20 -26.46 19.19
C LEU A 11 16.35 -26.08 17.98
N ILE A 12 15.45 -26.98 17.55
CA ILE A 12 14.52 -26.72 16.44
C ILE A 12 13.59 -25.56 16.78
N LEU A 13 13.01 -25.55 17.99
CA LEU A 13 12.14 -24.45 18.43
C LEU A 13 12.87 -23.11 18.48
N ALA A 14 14.12 -23.08 18.97
CA ALA A 14 14.93 -21.88 18.99
C ALA A 14 15.20 -21.33 17.59
N LEU A 15 15.51 -22.20 16.62
CA LEU A 15 15.70 -21.82 15.22
C LEU A 15 14.42 -21.28 14.58
N ILE A 16 13.27 -21.91 14.85
CA ILE A 16 11.97 -21.44 14.36
C ILE A 16 11.64 -20.07 14.95
N MET A 17 11.83 -19.86 16.26
CA MET A 17 11.61 -18.56 16.89
C MET A 17 12.51 -17.47 16.31
N TRP A 18 13.80 -17.77 16.12
CA TRP A 18 14.74 -16.82 15.54
C TRP A 18 14.35 -16.42 14.12
N GLY A 19 14.00 -17.40 13.28
CA GLY A 19 13.51 -17.16 11.92
C GLY A 19 12.21 -16.35 11.90
N ALA A 20 11.28 -16.66 12.82
CA ALA A 20 10.01 -15.95 12.94
C ALA A 20 10.23 -14.48 13.33
N ILE A 21 11.07 -14.18 14.34
CA ILE A 21 11.34 -12.81 14.78
C ILE A 21 11.95 -11.97 13.65
N TRP A 22 12.90 -12.54 12.90
CA TRP A 22 13.55 -11.82 11.80
C TRP A 22 12.59 -11.59 10.62
N GLY A 23 11.75 -12.59 10.33
CA GLY A 23 10.72 -12.50 9.29
C GLY A 23 9.64 -11.48 9.62
N THR A 24 9.10 -11.51 10.84
CA THR A 24 8.04 -10.60 11.27
C THR A 24 8.56 -9.17 11.39
N ASN A 25 9.72 -8.93 11.97
CA ASN A 25 10.25 -7.56 12.11
C ASN A 25 10.48 -6.89 10.74
N LYS A 26 11.03 -7.63 9.76
CA LYS A 26 11.25 -7.11 8.40
C LYS A 26 9.95 -6.91 7.63
N ALA A 27 8.98 -7.80 7.80
CA ALA A 27 7.65 -7.66 7.18
C ALA A 27 6.88 -6.48 7.79
N MET A 28 6.92 -6.34 9.11
CA MET A 28 6.19 -5.32 9.86
C MET A 28 6.78 -3.92 9.63
N ALA A 29 8.11 -3.79 9.57
CA ALA A 29 8.77 -2.53 9.23
C ALA A 29 8.41 -2.03 7.82
N ARG A 30 8.30 -2.95 6.83
CA ARG A 30 7.85 -2.58 5.48
C ARG A 30 6.37 -2.24 5.45
N LEU A 31 5.51 -3.10 6.02
CA LEU A 31 4.06 -2.92 5.94
C LEU A 31 3.54 -1.72 6.73
N ILE A 32 4.06 -1.49 7.95
CA ILE A 32 3.63 -0.37 8.78
C ILE A 32 4.28 0.93 8.29
N GLY A 33 5.57 0.90 7.95
CA GLY A 33 6.30 2.06 7.47
C GLY A 33 5.72 2.62 6.17
N ASP A 34 5.41 1.75 5.20
CA ASP A 34 4.88 2.18 3.91
C ASP A 34 3.46 2.76 4.04
N LYS A 35 2.61 2.18 4.91
CA LYS A 35 1.26 2.69 5.17
C LYS A 35 1.30 4.03 5.90
N HIS A 36 2.15 4.17 6.91
CA HIS A 36 2.25 5.42 7.68
C HIS A 36 2.83 6.55 6.82
N ARG A 37 3.84 6.26 5.99
CA ARG A 37 4.40 7.21 5.03
C ARG A 37 3.38 7.61 3.95
N ALA A 38 2.62 6.64 3.42
CA ALA A 38 1.55 6.94 2.47
C ALA A 38 0.49 7.88 3.06
N MET A 39 0.13 7.64 4.33
CA MET A 39 -0.82 8.46 5.07
C MET A 39 -0.32 9.88 5.30
N GLN A 40 0.95 10.06 5.71
CA GLN A 40 1.57 11.39 5.83
C GLN A 40 1.56 12.14 4.50
N ILE A 41 1.94 11.48 3.40
CA ILE A 41 1.93 12.09 2.07
C ILE A 41 0.53 12.55 1.69
N ILE A 42 -0.50 11.72 1.92
CA ILE A 42 -1.89 12.08 1.59
C ILE A 42 -2.35 13.27 2.44
N ILE A 43 -1.99 13.33 3.73
CA ILE A 43 -2.36 14.46 4.59
C ILE A 43 -1.68 15.75 4.15
N GLU A 44 -0.39 15.68 3.81
CA GLU A 44 0.40 16.85 3.42
C GLU A 44 0.06 17.36 2.01
N THR A 45 -0.23 16.45 1.07
CA THR A 45 -0.34 16.80 -0.35
C THR A 45 -1.75 16.65 -0.91
N GLY A 46 -2.64 15.90 -0.24
CA GLY A 46 -3.94 15.52 -0.78
C GLY A 46 -3.85 14.62 -2.01
N GLN A 47 -2.68 14.02 -2.29
CA GLN A 47 -2.39 13.29 -3.52
C GLN A 47 -2.05 11.83 -3.27
N VAL A 48 -2.23 11.00 -4.29
CA VAL A 48 -1.89 9.57 -4.23
C VAL A 48 -0.36 9.41 -4.25
N PRO A 49 0.24 8.59 -3.37
CA PRO A 49 1.68 8.36 -3.38
C PRO A 49 2.18 7.87 -4.74
N SER A 50 3.20 8.53 -5.28
CA SER A 50 3.79 8.19 -6.58
C SER A 50 4.34 6.76 -6.66
N SER A 51 4.64 6.15 -5.51
CA SER A 51 5.04 4.74 -5.42
C SER A 51 3.95 3.77 -5.90
N TRP A 52 2.68 4.15 -5.84
CA TRP A 52 1.56 3.30 -6.26
C TRP A 52 1.37 3.34 -7.79
N SER A 53 1.66 4.49 -8.42
CA SER A 53 1.49 4.71 -9.86
C SER A 53 2.75 4.43 -10.68
N ALA A 54 3.94 4.54 -10.08
CA ALA A 54 5.23 4.30 -10.72
C ALA A 54 5.32 3.03 -11.60
N PRO A 55 4.88 1.83 -11.15
CA PRO A 55 4.98 0.62 -11.98
C PRO A 55 4.07 0.65 -13.21
N PHE A 56 2.94 1.36 -13.13
CA PHE A 56 2.04 1.55 -14.26
C PHE A 56 2.53 2.66 -15.19
N ALA A 57 3.17 3.70 -14.64
CA ALA A 57 3.76 4.81 -15.39
C ALA A 57 4.87 4.36 -16.32
N ALA A 58 5.78 3.53 -15.81
CA ALA A 58 6.83 2.95 -16.63
C ALA A 58 6.29 2.09 -17.79
N ARG A 59 5.17 1.38 -17.57
CA ARG A 59 4.54 0.53 -18.60
C ARG A 59 3.81 1.34 -19.66
N ILE A 60 3.05 2.34 -19.25
CA ILE A 60 2.33 3.24 -20.15
C ILE A 60 3.31 4.06 -21.01
N ALA A 61 4.39 4.58 -20.42
CA ALA A 61 5.44 5.29 -21.17
C ALA A 61 6.07 4.44 -22.28
N ARG A 62 6.25 3.13 -22.04
CA ARG A 62 6.75 2.19 -23.05
C ARG A 62 5.74 1.93 -24.17
N LEU A 63 4.45 1.83 -23.83
CA LEU A 63 3.39 1.55 -24.80
C LEU A 63 3.02 2.78 -25.64
N ASN A 64 3.15 3.98 -25.09
CA ASN A 64 2.96 5.24 -25.81
C ASN A 64 4.01 5.49 -26.91
N ALA A 65 5.12 4.76 -26.92
CA ALA A 65 6.09 4.82 -28.01
C ALA A 65 5.55 4.24 -29.33
N ASP A 66 4.45 3.49 -29.28
CA ASP A 66 3.80 2.90 -30.44
C ASP A 66 2.31 3.29 -30.48
N PRO A 67 1.90 4.15 -31.45
CA PRO A 67 0.54 4.67 -31.54
C PRO A 67 -0.52 3.60 -31.87
N GLY A 68 -0.12 2.36 -32.20
CA GLY A 68 -1.05 1.24 -32.34
C GLY A 68 -1.60 0.70 -31.01
N ASN A 69 -1.04 1.10 -29.86
CA ASN A 69 -1.35 0.50 -28.56
C ASN A 69 -2.31 1.31 -27.67
N VAL A 70 -3.06 2.28 -28.24
CA VAL A 70 -3.98 3.16 -27.48
C VAL A 70 -4.95 2.38 -26.59
N SER A 71 -5.52 1.28 -27.10
CA SER A 71 -6.42 0.41 -26.31
C SER A 71 -5.73 -0.21 -25.10
N ARG A 72 -4.47 -0.65 -25.24
CA ARG A 72 -3.69 -1.27 -24.16
C ARG A 72 -3.26 -0.26 -23.10
N VAL A 73 -3.02 0.98 -23.53
CA VAL A 73 -2.75 2.10 -22.61
C VAL A 73 -3.99 2.39 -21.76
N ALA A 74 -5.17 2.47 -22.38
CA ALA A 74 -6.43 2.66 -21.65
C ALA A 74 -6.70 1.53 -20.64
N ASP A 75 -6.45 0.27 -21.03
CA ASP A 75 -6.60 -0.88 -20.12
C ASP A 75 -5.64 -0.80 -18.91
N LEU A 76 -4.40 -0.37 -19.14
CA LEU A 76 -3.42 -0.18 -18.06
C LEU A 76 -3.77 0.98 -17.14
N GLN A 77 -4.33 2.07 -17.67
CA GLN A 77 -4.83 3.17 -16.85
C GLN A 77 -6.00 2.71 -15.97
N ALA A 78 -6.92 1.92 -16.53
CA ALA A 78 -8.02 1.33 -15.76
C ALA A 78 -7.52 0.36 -14.68
N GLN A 79 -6.43 -0.37 -14.93
CA GLN A 79 -5.78 -1.23 -13.92
C GLN A 79 -5.10 -0.39 -12.83
N ALA A 80 -4.36 0.65 -13.20
CA ALA A 80 -3.71 1.56 -12.25
C ALA A 80 -4.74 2.21 -11.33
N ARG A 81 -5.84 2.70 -11.88
CA ARG A 81 -6.96 3.28 -11.12
C ARG A 81 -7.55 2.29 -10.11
N ARG A 82 -7.85 1.06 -10.55
CA ARG A 82 -8.34 0.00 -9.65
C ARG A 82 -7.33 -0.33 -8.55
N HIS A 83 -6.04 -0.27 -8.84
CA HIS A 83 -4.99 -0.47 -7.85
C HIS A 83 -4.96 0.65 -6.81
N CYS A 84 -5.01 1.92 -7.24
CA CYS A 84 -5.04 3.07 -6.33
C CYS A 84 -6.29 3.07 -5.44
N LEU A 85 -7.48 2.79 -6.01
CA LEU A 85 -8.72 2.70 -5.24
C LEU A 85 -8.64 1.64 -4.15
N ARG A 86 -8.15 0.44 -4.47
CA ARG A 86 -7.97 -0.62 -3.48
C ARG A 86 -7.00 -0.22 -2.37
N LYS A 87 -5.93 0.50 -2.70
CA LYS A 87 -4.98 1.00 -1.72
C LYS A 87 -5.56 2.10 -0.82
N LEU A 88 -6.43 2.96 -1.35
CA LEU A 88 -7.17 3.94 -0.56
C LEU A 88 -8.14 3.23 0.39
N ASP A 89 -8.89 2.22 -0.09
CA ASP A 89 -9.79 1.43 0.76
C ASP A 89 -9.01 0.72 1.89
N ASP A 90 -7.83 0.16 1.59
CA ASP A 90 -6.93 -0.43 2.60
C ASP A 90 -6.48 0.59 3.66
N LEU A 91 -6.27 1.86 3.28
CA LEU A 91 -5.87 2.94 4.19
C LEU A 91 -7.05 3.42 5.04
N VAL A 92 -8.23 3.56 4.45
CA VAL A 92 -9.47 3.88 5.20
C VAL A 92 -9.71 2.82 6.26
N HIS A 93 -9.71 1.54 5.85
CA HIS A 93 -9.90 0.43 6.78
C HIS A 93 -8.81 0.40 7.87
N TYR A 94 -7.56 0.69 7.51
CA TYR A 94 -6.48 0.77 8.49
C TYR A 94 -6.70 1.92 9.49
N ALA A 95 -7.10 3.11 9.03
CA ALA A 95 -7.37 4.27 9.89
C ALA A 95 -8.57 4.06 10.84
N GLU A 96 -9.58 3.32 10.39
CA GLU A 96 -10.74 2.93 11.20
C GLU A 96 -10.40 1.88 12.26
N THR A 97 -9.61 0.87 11.90
CA THR A 97 -9.35 -0.30 12.77
C THR A 97 -8.16 -0.12 13.70
N THR A 98 -7.23 0.78 13.38
CA THR A 98 -6.01 0.96 14.17
C THR A 98 -6.16 2.07 15.21
N PRO A 99 -5.73 1.85 16.46
CA PRO A 99 -5.62 2.92 17.46
C PRO A 99 -4.39 3.82 17.22
N LEU A 100 -3.61 3.57 16.16
CA LEU A 100 -2.35 4.27 15.86
C LEU A 100 -2.53 5.70 15.32
N VAL A 101 -3.77 6.13 15.04
CA VAL A 101 -4.07 7.53 14.72
C VAL A 101 -4.46 8.22 16.02
N ASP A 102 -3.52 8.97 16.60
CA ASP A 102 -3.73 9.68 17.86
C ASP A 102 -4.74 10.82 17.66
N GLY A 103 -5.91 10.68 18.28
CA GLY A 103 -6.97 11.68 18.31
C GLY A 103 -8.10 11.40 17.33
N GLU A 104 -9.34 11.40 17.85
CA GLU A 104 -10.56 11.27 17.06
C GLU A 104 -10.70 12.39 16.01
N GLU A 105 -10.21 13.59 16.34
CA GLU A 105 -10.16 14.73 15.43
C GLU A 105 -9.22 14.45 14.23
N THR A 106 -8.00 13.99 14.48
CA THR A 106 -7.04 13.59 13.44
C THR A 106 -7.61 12.48 12.56
N ARG A 107 -8.25 11.47 13.17
CA ARG A 107 -8.90 10.37 12.44
C ARG A 107 -10.00 10.90 11.51
N SER A 108 -10.88 11.78 12.01
CA SER A 108 -11.98 12.33 11.21
C SER A 108 -11.49 13.13 10.00
N LEU A 109 -10.47 13.99 10.20
CA LEU A 109 -9.87 14.77 9.12
C LEU A 109 -9.23 13.87 8.05
N LEU A 110 -8.55 12.82 8.49
CA LEU A 110 -7.84 11.88 7.62
C LEU A 110 -8.82 11.03 6.81
N LEU A 111 -9.91 10.57 7.43
CA LEU A 111 -10.99 9.85 6.74
C LEU A 111 -11.70 10.74 5.70
N ASP A 112 -11.93 12.01 6.02
CA ASP A 112 -12.53 12.97 5.08
C ASP A 112 -11.61 13.22 3.87
N GLN A 113 -10.30 13.38 4.11
CA GLN A 113 -9.30 13.50 3.04
C GLN A 113 -9.19 12.23 2.18
N LEU A 114 -9.19 11.04 2.78
CA LEU A 114 -9.16 9.79 2.02
C LEU A 114 -10.43 9.59 1.18
N THR A 115 -11.58 9.95 1.72
CA THR A 115 -12.87 9.81 1.05
C THR A 115 -13.00 10.79 -0.12
N SER A 116 -12.59 12.04 0.08
CA SER A 116 -12.56 13.05 -0.99
C SER A 116 -11.56 12.68 -2.09
N LEU A 117 -10.37 12.18 -1.74
CA LEU A 117 -9.39 11.68 -2.71
C LEU A 117 -9.93 10.48 -3.51
N ARG A 118 -10.61 9.54 -2.84
CA ARG A 118 -11.27 8.40 -3.49
C ARG A 118 -12.31 8.89 -4.51
N ALA A 119 -13.15 9.85 -4.13
CA ALA A 119 -14.13 10.45 -5.03
C ALA A 119 -13.48 11.15 -6.23
N ALA A 120 -12.36 11.85 -6.03
CA ALA A 120 -11.61 12.49 -7.12
C ALA A 120 -11.01 11.48 -8.11
N VAL A 121 -10.47 10.36 -7.60
CA VAL A 121 -9.98 9.24 -8.42
C VAL A 121 -11.14 8.55 -9.15
N GLU A 122 -12.32 8.47 -8.54
CA GLU A 122 -13.53 7.93 -9.17
C GLU A 122 -14.12 8.84 -10.26
N ALA A 123 -14.07 10.16 -10.06
CA ALA A 123 -14.52 11.14 -11.04
C ALA A 123 -13.60 11.26 -12.27
N GLY A 124 -12.43 10.61 -12.25
CA GLY A 124 -11.45 10.67 -13.34
C GLY A 124 -10.68 12.00 -13.39
N GLN A 125 -10.86 12.89 -12.41
CA GLN A 125 -10.17 14.19 -12.34
C GLN A 125 -8.69 14.05 -11.89
N GLY A 126 -8.26 12.88 -11.43
CA GLY A 126 -6.84 12.48 -11.27
C GLY A 126 -6.31 11.54 -12.36
N ALA A 127 -7.12 11.24 -13.39
CA ALA A 127 -6.86 10.20 -14.40
C ALA A 127 -6.18 10.73 -15.67
N ASP A 128 -5.63 11.94 -15.64
CA ASP A 128 -4.65 12.41 -16.65
C ASP A 128 -3.23 11.90 -16.38
N GLY A 129 -3.15 10.80 -15.61
CA GLY A 129 -2.86 9.58 -16.35
C GLY A 129 -2.78 8.32 -15.51
N ILE A 130 -2.20 8.38 -14.31
CA ILE A 130 -1.73 7.13 -13.66
C ILE A 130 -1.90 7.15 -12.12
N CYS A 131 -2.59 8.15 -11.56
CA CYS A 131 -2.69 8.57 -10.15
C CYS A 131 -1.72 9.73 -9.82
N LYS A 132 -2.24 10.94 -10.02
CA LYS A 132 -1.82 12.21 -9.42
C LYS A 132 -2.67 12.45 -8.19
#